data_AF-A0A969VRK7-F1
#
_entry.id   AF-A0A969VRK7-F1
#
_cell.length_a   1.000
_cell.length_b   1.000
_cell.length_c   1.000
_cell.angle_alpha   90.00
_cell.angle_beta   90.00
_cell.angle_gamma   90.00
#
_symmetry.space_group_name_H-M   'P 1'
#
loop_
_entity.id
_entity.type
_entity.pdbx_description
1 polymer ?
#
loop_
_entity_poly.entity_id
_entity_poly.type
_entity_poly.pdbx_seq_one_letter_code
_entity_poly.pdbx_strand_id
1 'polypeptide(L)'
;MSKKTHYFHEISAKIELFTKIIKQRFLYKSMSISKEKGFTLTVADGKPLSLTDLSFGEQHELVMLYELLFKVKPNSLVLIDEPEISLHIAWQVDFLKDLRSIIELVNFDVLLATHSPDIIDDSWGLTVELKRPVEGHKTLSPIALLTESACCELNLYTLNLF
;
A
#
# COMPACT_ATOMS: atom_id res chain seq x y z
N MET A 1 0.62 22.99 -23.57
CA MET A 1 -0.27 22.92 -22.38
C MET A 1 0.55 23.12 -21.11
N SER A 2 0.12 24.02 -20.23
CA SER A 2 0.92 24.59 -19.13
C SER A 2 1.24 23.58 -18.02
N LYS A 3 2.49 23.57 -17.51
CA LYS A 3 2.97 22.74 -16.38
C LYS A 3 2.01 22.69 -15.18
N LYS A 4 1.22 23.75 -14.97
CA LYS A 4 0.20 23.80 -13.91
C LYS A 4 -0.87 22.73 -14.07
N THR A 5 -1.36 22.48 -15.29
CA THR A 5 -2.45 21.52 -15.54
C THR A 5 -2.02 20.07 -15.27
N HIS A 6 -0.77 19.72 -15.56
CA HIS A 6 -0.23 18.38 -15.30
C HIS A 6 -0.16 18.06 -13.81
N TYR A 7 0.31 19.01 -13.00
CA TYR A 7 0.41 18.84 -11.54
C TYR A 7 -0.96 18.61 -10.88
N PHE A 8 -1.97 19.36 -11.32
CA PHE A 8 -3.34 19.16 -10.83
C PHE A 8 -3.89 17.78 -11.18
N HIS A 9 -3.57 17.26 -12.37
CA HIS A 9 -4.00 15.93 -12.79
C HIS A 9 -3.38 14.84 -11.91
N GLU A 10 -2.08 14.91 -11.63
CA GLU A 10 -1.38 13.92 -10.79
C GLU A 10 -1.94 13.89 -9.35
N ILE A 11 -2.17 15.06 -8.75
CA ILE A 11 -2.76 15.15 -7.41
C ILE A 11 -4.20 14.64 -7.40
N SER A 12 -5.00 14.97 -8.42
CA SER A 12 -6.39 14.49 -8.51
C SER A 12 -6.43 12.97 -8.54
N ALA A 13 -5.60 12.34 -9.38
CA ALA A 13 -5.53 10.89 -9.48
C ALA A 13 -5.14 10.24 -8.14
N LYS A 14 -4.16 10.81 -7.41
CA LYS A 14 -3.76 10.34 -6.08
C LYS A 14 -4.89 10.47 -5.07
N ILE A 15 -5.60 11.60 -5.07
CA ILE A 15 -6.75 11.85 -4.20
C ILE A 15 -7.91 10.88 -4.50
N GLU A 16 -8.19 10.63 -5.78
CA GLU A 16 -9.24 9.73 -6.23
C GLU A 16 -8.95 8.29 -5.80
N LEU A 17 -7.72 7.81 -6.01
CA LEU A 17 -7.30 6.48 -5.58
C LEU A 17 -7.33 6.34 -4.05
N PHE A 18 -6.77 7.31 -3.33
CA PHE A 18 -6.84 7.35 -1.86
C PHE A 18 -8.29 7.27 -1.35
N THR A 19 -9.18 8.06 -1.94
CA THR A 19 -10.59 8.10 -1.56
C THR A 19 -11.33 6.80 -1.91
N LYS A 20 -10.98 6.18 -3.05
CA LYS A 20 -11.55 4.90 -3.48
C LYS A 20 -11.22 3.79 -2.48
N ILE A 21 -9.95 3.63 -2.11
CA ILE A 21 -9.49 2.58 -1.21
C ILE A 21 -10.13 2.75 0.18
N ILE A 22 -10.10 3.97 0.74
CA ILE A 22 -10.72 4.25 2.04
C ILE A 22 -12.22 3.96 2.05
N LYS A 23 -12.95 4.33 0.98
CA LYS A 23 -14.39 4.04 0.89
C LYS A 23 -14.71 2.55 0.82
N GLN A 24 -13.83 1.74 0.23
CA GLN A 24 -14.00 0.29 0.18
C GLN A 24 -13.75 -0.35 1.55
N ARG A 25 -12.79 0.17 2.31
CA ARG A 25 -12.37 -0.39 3.60
C ARG A 25 -13.24 0.08 4.77
N PHE A 26 -13.60 1.37 4.82
CA PHE A 26 -14.20 1.98 6.01
C PHE A 26 -15.73 1.88 5.97
N LEU A 27 -16.26 0.84 6.60
CA LEU A 27 -17.70 0.63 6.68
C LEU A 27 -18.38 1.76 7.48
N TYR A 28 -19.50 2.26 6.94
CA TYR A 28 -20.36 3.29 7.55
C TYR A 28 -19.69 4.65 7.78
N LYS A 29 -18.53 4.89 7.16
CA LYS A 29 -17.84 6.19 7.18
C LYS A 29 -17.70 6.72 5.76
N SER A 30 -17.66 8.03 5.63
CA SER A 30 -17.44 8.71 4.36
C SER A 30 -16.29 9.69 4.51
N MET A 31 -15.42 9.70 3.50
CA MET A 31 -14.33 10.67 3.39
C MET A 31 -14.64 11.71 2.32
N SER A 32 -14.38 12.96 2.65
CA SER A 32 -14.41 14.08 1.72
C SER A 32 -13.16 14.93 1.87
N ILE A 33 -12.77 15.59 0.78
CA ILE A 33 -11.58 16.43 0.74
C ILE A 33 -11.99 17.81 0.27
N SER A 34 -11.66 18.83 1.05
CA SER A 34 -11.86 20.23 0.67
C SER A 34 -10.57 21.02 0.82
N LYS A 35 -10.47 22.13 0.09
CA LYS A 35 -9.28 23.00 0.14
C LYS A 35 -9.13 23.67 1.50
N GLU A 36 -10.24 23.94 2.18
CA GLU A 36 -10.29 24.68 3.43
C GLU A 36 -10.05 23.78 4.65
N LYS A 37 -10.53 22.53 4.60
CA LYS A 37 -10.50 21.60 5.74
C LYS A 37 -9.57 20.41 5.55
N GLY A 38 -9.03 20.21 4.36
CA GLY A 38 -8.25 19.01 4.03
C GLY A 38 -9.14 17.77 4.02
N PHE A 39 -8.66 16.68 4.61
CA PHE A 39 -9.41 15.42 4.73
C PHE A 39 -10.39 15.50 5.91
N THR A 40 -11.66 15.24 5.65
CA THR A 40 -12.68 15.13 6.69
C THR A 40 -13.40 13.79 6.59
N LEU A 41 -13.64 13.19 7.74
CA LEU A 41 -14.39 11.94 7.87
C LEU A 41 -15.72 12.22 8.54
N THR A 42 -16.77 11.56 8.07
CA THR A 42 -18.11 11.62 8.67
C THR A 42 -18.66 10.21 8.84
N VAL A 43 -19.46 10.00 9.87
CA VAL A 43 -20.32 8.80 9.97
C VAL A 43 -21.52 8.92 9.03
N ALA A 44 -22.22 7.80 8.82
CA ALA A 44 -23.41 7.72 7.95
C ALA A 44 -24.53 8.73 8.30
N ASP A 45 -24.63 9.19 9.55
CA ASP A 45 -25.61 10.19 9.98
C ASP A 45 -25.16 11.65 9.72
N GLY A 46 -23.99 11.83 9.09
CA GLY A 46 -23.43 13.13 8.72
C GLY A 46 -22.62 13.82 9.81
N LYS A 47 -22.48 13.22 11.01
CA LYS A 47 -21.64 13.81 12.07
C LYS A 47 -20.15 13.72 11.69
N PRO A 48 -19.37 14.78 11.93
CA PRO A 48 -17.93 14.74 11.73
C PRO A 48 -17.27 13.78 12.73
N LEU A 49 -16.26 13.04 12.26
CA LEU A 49 -15.40 12.19 13.05
C LEU A 49 -14.02 12.84 13.18
N SER A 50 -13.47 12.82 14.40
CA SER A 50 -12.05 13.07 14.59
C SER A 50 -11.23 11.87 14.12
N LEU A 51 -9.97 12.09 13.71
CA LEU A 51 -9.04 11.00 13.41
C LEU A 51 -8.81 10.10 14.64
N THR A 52 -8.91 10.66 15.84
CA THR A 52 -8.80 9.92 17.12
C THR A 52 -9.98 8.98 17.38
N ASP A 53 -11.10 9.17 16.69
CA ASP A 53 -12.31 8.36 16.86
C ASP A 53 -12.29 7.12 15.94
N LEU A 54 -11.30 7.02 15.05
CA LEU A 54 -11.08 5.86 14.23
C LEU A 54 -10.46 4.72 15.03
N SER A 55 -10.74 3.49 14.64
CA SER A 55 -10.01 2.34 15.16
C SER A 55 -8.52 2.44 14.81
N PHE A 56 -7.66 1.80 15.60
CA PHE A 56 -6.21 1.82 15.35
C PHE A 56 -5.86 1.31 13.94
N GLY A 57 -6.53 0.25 13.47
CA GLY A 57 -6.33 -0.26 12.11
C GLY A 57 -6.73 0.76 11.04
N GLU A 58 -7.85 1.46 11.21
CA GLU A 58 -8.25 2.56 10.30
C GLU A 58 -7.24 3.72 10.32
N GLN A 59 -6.72 4.10 11.49
CA GLN A 59 -5.70 5.15 11.58
C GLN A 59 -4.42 4.73 10.87
N HIS A 60 -3.96 3.50 11.11
CA HIS A 60 -2.75 2.97 10.51
C HIS A 60 -2.87 2.89 8.99
N GLU A 61 -4.01 2.39 8.50
CA GLU A 61 -4.35 2.31 7.08
C GLU A 61 -4.28 3.69 6.39
N LEU A 62 -4.91 4.70 7.00
CA LEU A 62 -4.88 6.07 6.47
C LEU A 62 -3.45 6.61 6.35
N VAL A 63 -2.63 6.38 7.37
CA VAL A 63 -1.23 6.82 7.38
C VAL A 63 -0.43 6.09 6.31
N MET A 64 -0.54 4.77 6.22
CA MET A 64 0.19 3.96 5.24
C MET A 64 -0.16 4.39 3.80
N LEU A 65 -1.45 4.47 3.47
CA LEU A 65 -1.90 4.90 2.15
C LEU A 65 -1.43 6.33 1.84
N TYR A 66 -1.47 7.23 2.83
CA TYR A 66 -1.00 8.60 2.66
C TYR A 66 0.49 8.67 2.34
N GLU A 67 1.32 7.93 3.08
CA GLU A 67 2.77 7.85 2.85
C GLU A 67 3.06 7.32 1.44
N LEU A 68 2.44 6.21 1.05
CA LEU A 68 2.64 5.57 -0.25
C LEU A 68 2.22 6.46 -1.43
N LEU A 69 1.08 7.15 -1.32
CA LEU A 69 0.56 7.97 -2.43
C LEU A 69 1.18 9.36 -2.53
N PHE A 70 1.49 9.99 -1.39
CA PHE A 70 1.83 11.42 -1.35
C PHE A 70 3.27 11.71 -0.91
N LYS A 71 3.98 10.77 -0.29
CA LYS A 71 5.34 10.99 0.23
C LYS A 71 6.41 10.23 -0.55
N VAL A 72 6.08 9.03 -1.02
CA VAL A 72 6.98 8.24 -1.85
C VAL A 72 7.32 8.99 -3.14
N LYS A 73 8.60 8.99 -3.49
CA LYS A 73 9.10 9.60 -4.72
C LYS A 73 9.16 8.54 -5.81
N PRO A 74 8.92 8.90 -7.08
CA PRO A 74 9.09 7.96 -8.17
C PRO A 74 10.52 7.37 -8.22
N ASN A 75 10.63 6.12 -8.66
CA ASN A 75 11.88 5.34 -8.75
C ASN A 75 12.58 5.09 -7.40
N SER A 76 11.81 4.95 -6.32
CA SER A 76 12.34 4.51 -5.02
C SER A 76 12.02 3.03 -4.76
N LEU A 77 12.80 2.40 -3.89
CA LEU A 77 12.46 1.12 -3.27
C LEU A 77 11.79 1.37 -1.92
N VAL A 78 10.57 0.86 -1.74
CA VAL A 78 9.82 0.88 -0.49
C VAL A 78 9.88 -0.50 0.16
N LEU A 79 10.24 -0.53 1.44
CA LEU A 79 10.23 -1.75 2.25
C LEU A 79 9.02 -1.73 3.16
N ILE A 80 8.19 -2.76 3.10
CA ILE A 80 7.02 -2.92 3.97
C ILE A 80 7.21 -4.20 4.78
N ASP A 81 7.06 -4.12 6.09
CA ASP A 81 7.25 -5.24 7.01
C ASP A 81 5.96 -5.47 7.81
N GLU A 82 5.50 -6.72 7.83
CA GLU A 82 4.32 -7.21 8.55
C GLU A 82 3.07 -6.30 8.47
N PRO A 83 2.61 -5.87 7.27
CA PRO A 83 1.45 -4.98 7.18
C PRO A 83 0.17 -5.60 7.77
N GLU A 84 0.06 -6.92 7.79
CA GLU A 84 -1.08 -7.68 8.34
C GLU A 84 -1.37 -7.38 9.81
N ILE A 85 -0.39 -6.96 10.61
CA ILE A 85 -0.57 -6.70 12.05
C ILE A 85 -1.61 -5.62 12.30
N SER A 86 -1.73 -4.67 11.38
CA SER A 86 -2.65 -3.53 11.48
C SER A 86 -3.95 -3.71 10.69
N LEU A 87 -4.00 -4.69 9.78
CA LEU A 87 -5.06 -4.83 8.79
C LEU A 87 -6.14 -5.82 9.22
N HIS A 88 -7.40 -5.41 9.04
CA HIS A 88 -8.52 -6.33 9.10
C HIS A 88 -8.39 -7.40 8.01
N ILE A 89 -8.76 -8.65 8.29
CA ILE A 89 -8.55 -9.79 7.39
C ILE A 89 -9.11 -9.56 5.97
N ALA A 90 -10.30 -8.96 5.88
CA ALA A 90 -10.92 -8.62 4.60
C ALA A 90 -10.07 -7.64 3.75
N TRP A 91 -9.28 -6.79 4.38
CA TRP A 91 -8.40 -5.83 3.69
C TRP A 91 -7.05 -6.42 3.33
N GLN A 92 -6.64 -7.51 3.99
CA GLN A 92 -5.43 -8.25 3.65
C GLN A 92 -5.56 -8.86 2.25
N VAL A 93 -6.72 -9.46 1.94
CA VAL A 93 -7.02 -10.05 0.63
C VAL A 93 -6.92 -9.04 -0.52
N ASP A 94 -7.40 -7.80 -0.32
CA ASP A 94 -7.33 -6.75 -1.34
C ASP A 94 -6.01 -5.96 -1.32
N PHE A 95 -5.10 -6.24 -0.37
CA PHE A 95 -3.92 -5.40 -0.13
C PHE A 95 -2.98 -5.30 -1.32
N LEU A 96 -2.57 -6.42 -1.93
CA LEU A 96 -1.64 -6.39 -3.07
C LEU A 96 -2.25 -5.70 -4.29
N LYS A 97 -3.57 -5.84 -4.49
CA LYS A 97 -4.28 -5.19 -5.60
C LYS A 97 -4.31 -3.67 -5.44
N ASP A 98 -4.58 -3.19 -4.23
CA ASP A 98 -4.53 -1.76 -3.92
C ASP A 98 -3.09 -1.24 -4.05
N LEU A 99 -2.11 -2.00 -3.54
CA LEU A 99 -0.70 -1.65 -3.62
C LEU A 99 -0.20 -1.57 -5.07
N ARG A 100 -0.60 -2.49 -5.96
CA ARG A 100 -0.29 -2.41 -7.40
C ARG A 100 -0.84 -1.13 -8.02
N SER A 101 -2.09 -0.78 -7.71
CA SER A 101 -2.71 0.45 -8.20
C SER A 101 -1.93 1.71 -7.77
N ILE A 102 -1.39 1.69 -6.55
CA ILE A 102 -0.56 2.78 -6.02
C ILE A 102 0.82 2.81 -6.71
N ILE A 103 1.45 1.65 -6.88
CA ILE A 103 2.74 1.50 -7.57
C ILE A 103 2.64 2.00 -9.01
N GLU A 104 1.61 1.62 -9.76
CA GLU A 104 1.40 2.07 -11.14
C GLU A 104 1.22 3.59 -11.22
N LEU A 105 0.53 4.19 -10.24
CA LEU A 105 0.25 5.62 -10.22
C LEU A 105 1.48 6.46 -9.81
N VAL A 106 2.26 5.99 -8.84
CA VAL A 106 3.38 6.75 -8.24
C VAL A 106 4.73 6.36 -8.85
N ASN A 107 4.82 5.18 -9.46
CA ASN A 107 5.99 4.58 -10.10
C ASN A 107 7.15 4.33 -9.12
N PHE A 108 7.02 3.33 -8.24
CA PHE A 108 8.06 2.87 -7.31
C PHE A 108 8.11 1.34 -7.22
N ASP A 109 9.17 0.80 -6.63
CA ASP A 109 9.33 -0.64 -6.39
C ASP A 109 9.02 -0.98 -4.94
N VAL A 110 8.48 -2.17 -4.68
CA VAL A 110 8.19 -2.66 -3.32
C VAL A 110 8.85 -3.99 -3.05
N LEU A 111 9.47 -4.09 -1.87
CA LEU A 111 9.79 -5.34 -1.21
C LEU A 111 8.93 -5.45 0.06
N LEU A 112 8.01 -6.42 0.05
CA LEU A 112 7.09 -6.67 1.15
C LEU A 112 7.54 -7.90 1.92
N ALA A 113 7.57 -7.87 3.25
CA ALA A 113 7.70 -9.05 4.09
C ALA A 113 6.40 -9.30 4.84
N THR A 114 5.91 -10.55 4.79
CA THR A 114 4.63 -10.91 5.40
C THR A 114 4.60 -12.37 5.84
N HIS A 115 3.88 -12.60 6.92
CA HIS A 115 3.41 -13.88 7.42
C HIS A 115 1.93 -14.13 7.07
N SER A 116 1.28 -13.33 6.22
CA SER A 116 -0.13 -13.51 5.91
C SER A 116 -0.33 -14.19 4.55
N PRO A 117 -0.87 -15.43 4.50
CA PRO A 117 -1.31 -16.04 3.25
C PRO A 117 -2.43 -15.23 2.59
N ASP A 118 -3.27 -14.55 3.39
CA ASP A 118 -4.35 -13.71 2.88
C ASP A 118 -3.82 -12.48 2.14
N ILE A 119 -2.66 -11.94 2.54
CA ILE A 119 -1.97 -10.90 1.77
C ILE A 119 -1.42 -11.46 0.46
N ILE A 120 -0.84 -12.67 0.48
CA ILE A 120 -0.28 -13.29 -0.73
C ILE A 120 -1.39 -13.62 -1.74
N ASP A 121 -2.55 -14.10 -1.25
CA ASP A 121 -3.72 -14.51 -2.04
C ASP A 121 -3.34 -15.42 -3.23
N ASP A 122 -3.56 -14.97 -4.46
CA ASP A 122 -3.23 -15.69 -5.70
C ASP A 122 -1.79 -15.45 -6.21
N SER A 123 -1.05 -14.56 -5.55
CA SER A 123 0.21 -14.01 -6.04
C SER A 123 1.46 -14.77 -5.56
N TRP A 124 1.33 -16.07 -5.30
CA TRP A 124 2.42 -16.95 -4.88
C TRP A 124 3.63 -16.96 -5.83
N GLY A 125 3.41 -16.71 -7.12
CA GLY A 125 4.49 -16.61 -8.12
C GLY A 125 5.44 -15.43 -7.90
N LEU A 126 5.04 -14.44 -7.08
CA LEU A 126 5.86 -13.28 -6.70
C LEU A 126 6.55 -13.47 -5.34
N THR A 127 6.43 -14.67 -4.75
CA THR A 127 6.92 -14.94 -3.39
C THR A 127 8.28 -15.61 -3.37
N VAL A 128 9.12 -15.22 -2.41
CA VAL A 128 10.35 -15.93 -2.06
C VAL A 128 10.30 -16.33 -0.60
N GLU A 129 10.45 -17.64 -0.34
CA GLU A 129 10.50 -18.21 1.01
C GLU A 129 11.86 -17.96 1.67
N LEU A 130 11.84 -17.44 2.90
CA LEU A 130 13.06 -17.19 3.67
C LEU A 130 13.50 -18.44 4.44
N LYS A 131 14.45 -19.18 3.86
CA LYS A 131 15.01 -20.39 4.47
C LYS A 131 16.16 -20.07 5.42
N ARG A 132 16.26 -20.83 6.52
CA ARG A 132 17.42 -20.76 7.41
C ARG A 132 18.70 -21.13 6.64
N PRO A 133 19.82 -20.42 6.89
CA PRO A 133 21.13 -20.85 6.45
C PRO A 133 21.39 -22.30 6.85
N VAL A 134 21.70 -23.16 5.88
CA VAL A 134 22.24 -24.50 6.17
C VAL A 134 23.64 -24.34 6.73
N GLU A 135 23.89 -24.86 7.94
CA GLU A 135 25.20 -24.84 8.58
C GLU A 135 26.26 -25.44 7.64
N GLY A 136 27.30 -24.66 7.29
CA GLY A 136 28.48 -25.14 6.56
C GLY A 136 28.75 -24.51 5.20
N HIS A 137 27.85 -23.71 4.64
CA HIS A 137 28.13 -22.89 3.44
C HIS A 137 28.09 -21.40 3.78
N LYS A 138 29.06 -20.63 3.27
CA LYS A 138 29.00 -19.17 3.28
C LYS A 138 27.74 -18.75 2.54
N THR A 139 26.71 -18.40 3.30
CA THR A 139 25.44 -17.93 2.79
C THR A 139 25.61 -16.55 2.18
N LEU A 140 25.18 -16.41 0.93
CA LEU A 140 24.70 -15.11 0.47
C LEU A 140 23.38 -14.88 1.23
N SER A 141 23.33 -13.74 1.91
CA SER A 141 22.27 -13.25 2.81
C SER A 141 20.85 -13.32 2.20
N PRO A 142 19.79 -13.41 3.03
CA PRO A 142 18.41 -13.35 2.56
C PRO A 142 18.13 -11.93 2.05
N ILE A 143 18.27 -11.74 0.75
CA ILE A 143 17.88 -10.53 0.04
C ILE A 143 17.10 -11.03 -1.18
N ALA A 144 15.77 -10.90 -1.15
CA ALA A 144 15.01 -10.95 -2.38
C ALA A 144 15.20 -9.62 -3.10
N LEU A 145 16.24 -9.57 -3.93
CA LEU A 145 16.38 -8.61 -5.02
C LEU A 145 15.96 -9.35 -6.28
N LEU A 146 14.89 -8.91 -6.93
CA LEU A 146 14.67 -9.18 -8.35
C LEU A 146 14.46 -7.85 -9.05
N THR A 147 15.57 -7.23 -9.39
CA THR A 147 15.60 -6.27 -10.49
C THR A 147 16.07 -7.04 -11.72
N GLU A 148 15.18 -7.30 -12.69
CA GLU A 148 15.63 -7.45 -14.06
C GLU A 148 14.60 -6.86 -15.01
N SER A 149 15.00 -5.75 -15.62
CA SER A 149 14.30 -5.15 -16.74
C SER A 149 14.18 -6.17 -17.88
N ALA A 150 13.01 -6.15 -18.53
CA ALA A 150 12.67 -6.80 -19.80
C ALA A 150 12.13 -8.24 -19.74
N CYS A 151 10.94 -8.43 -19.15
CA CYS A 151 9.83 -9.13 -19.83
C CYS A 151 8.49 -8.85 -19.10
N CYS A 152 7.75 -7.83 -19.56
CA CYS A 152 6.35 -7.52 -19.20
C CYS A 152 5.98 -7.38 -17.70
N GLU A 153 5.79 -6.12 -17.29
CA GLU A 153 4.86 -5.59 -16.27
C GLU A 153 4.61 -6.42 -14.99
N LEU A 154 5.27 -6.04 -13.87
CA LEU A 154 4.68 -5.85 -12.51
C LEU A 154 5.81 -5.65 -11.46
N ASN A 155 5.79 -4.52 -10.74
CA ASN A 155 6.79 -4.10 -9.73
C ASN A 155 6.39 -4.46 -8.29
N LEU A 156 6.01 -5.72 -8.02
CA LEU A 156 5.61 -6.14 -6.67
C LEU A 156 6.25 -7.48 -6.30
N TYR A 157 7.03 -7.51 -5.21
CA TYR A 157 7.67 -8.71 -4.70
C TYR A 157 7.35 -8.92 -3.22
N THR A 158 7.04 -10.16 -2.84
CA THR A 158 6.64 -10.54 -1.48
C THR A 158 7.63 -11.57 -0.91
N LEU A 159 8.09 -11.35 0.31
CA LEU A 159 8.88 -12.27 1.12
C LEU A 159 7.92 -13.04 2.02
N ASN A 160 7.94 -14.36 1.87
CA ASN A 160 7.19 -15.26 2.72
C ASN A 160 8.09 -15.72 3.87
N LEU A 161 7.65 -15.46 5.11
CA LEU A 161 8.37 -15.79 6.33
C LEU A 161 7.95 -17.14 6.96
N PHE A 162 7.13 -17.93 6.29
CA PHE A 162 6.82 -19.32 6.69
C PHE A 162 7.90 -20.31 6.29
#